data_AF-A0A534HEX3-F1
#
_entry.id   AF-A0A534HEX3-F1
#
_cell.length_a   1.000
_cell.length_b   1.000
_cell.length_c   1.000
_cell.angle_alpha   90.00
_cell.angle_beta   90.00
_cell.angle_gamma   90.00
#
_symmetry.space_group_name_H-M   'P 1'
#
loop_
_entity.id
_entity.type
_entity.pdbx_description
1 polymer ?
#
loop_
_entity_poly.entity_id
_entity_poly.type
_entity_poly.pdbx_seq_one_letter_code
_entity_poly.pdbx_strand_id
1 'polypeptide(L)'
;MFIRKKPARPRALGEPLLHENHKRPVTRRDFVSAGLRSAPAVIMAPAWLAAVLRSGNANALSTDMQALLAANQCNVPSAVAAISGVPFICFDLAGGANLVGSEVLVGVQGGQSNLLSAAGYAKLGLPGNMLPTSSGFISNALGLLWHSDGAILRGILSKATTPVTAAGTNGAVICALSQNDTGNNPHNPMYGIAKAGAKGKLLTLIGNQSTVSGGNSAAPSALIDPALQPTKISQPSDAVALVKSGSGTGDPLAVAVLESVTRISGGTAPYNPNATDPTAAFTGKLARPASSSAGVQFYTDPAADANLKNQVRCAYVKTANTADAFGSSSALDPTQDVNIIGGASPIFTAADFSDSDVAKTATVMKLVLNGYAGAGTITLGGFDYHDSTRATGETRNFKAGQMIGAVLEYAQRVGSPVMIYVFSDGSLSATSSIDGSTAGRGKLGWQDDNQDTASTFFLVYSPRGRPQLLNGAASQQIGYFSANGSVVPTSSPAANAVNQLVQVVILNYMGLLGTSSQFSTLLPMQGLGSAAAQAALTAFAPIV
;
A
#
# COMPACT_ATOMS: atom_id res chain seq x y z
N MET A 1 -53.99 35.56 -27.13
CA MET A 1 -52.81 35.07 -27.89
C MET A 1 -51.99 34.19 -26.96
N PHE A 2 -52.14 32.87 -27.05
CA PHE A 2 -51.40 31.92 -26.21
C PHE A 2 -49.96 31.79 -26.75
N ILE A 3 -48.96 32.29 -26.01
CA ILE A 3 -47.56 32.06 -26.34
C ILE A 3 -47.21 30.64 -25.87
N ARG A 4 -47.26 29.67 -26.78
CA ARG A 4 -46.71 28.32 -26.55
C ARG A 4 -45.19 28.40 -26.55
N LYS A 5 -44.54 28.20 -25.39
CA LYS A 5 -43.10 27.94 -25.35
C LYS A 5 -42.80 26.64 -26.14
N LYS A 6 -41.82 26.69 -27.04
CA LYS A 6 -41.32 25.49 -27.73
C LYS A 6 -40.81 24.47 -26.70
N PRO A 7 -41.17 23.18 -26.79
CA PRO A 7 -40.56 22.15 -25.96
C PRO A 7 -39.07 21.99 -26.29
N ALA A 8 -38.28 21.62 -25.28
CA ALA A 8 -36.83 21.51 -25.37
C ALA A 8 -36.41 20.42 -26.37
N ARG A 9 -35.30 20.67 -27.08
CA ARG A 9 -34.75 19.69 -28.04
C ARG A 9 -34.24 18.44 -27.30
N PRO A 10 -34.40 17.23 -27.87
CA PRO A 10 -33.68 16.06 -27.40
C PRO A 10 -32.17 16.24 -27.60
N ARG A 11 -31.37 15.91 -26.58
CA ARG A 11 -29.89 16.01 -26.61
C ARG A 11 -29.27 14.72 -27.14
N ALA A 12 -28.11 14.82 -27.79
CA ALA A 12 -27.36 13.65 -28.29
C ALA A 12 -26.66 12.90 -27.15
N LEU A 13 -26.34 11.60 -27.34
CA LEU A 13 -25.56 10.83 -26.39
C LEU A 13 -24.16 11.46 -26.22
N GLY A 14 -23.89 12.03 -25.05
CA GLY A 14 -22.62 12.71 -24.72
C GLY A 14 -22.69 14.23 -24.65
N GLU A 15 -23.85 14.85 -24.94
CA GLU A 15 -24.02 16.30 -24.78
C GLU A 15 -24.23 16.67 -23.29
N PRO A 16 -23.38 17.51 -22.67
CA PRO A 16 -23.47 17.82 -21.25
C PRO A 16 -24.79 18.52 -20.90
N LEU A 17 -25.44 18.07 -19.83
CA LEU A 17 -26.66 18.66 -19.28
C LEU A 17 -26.32 19.94 -18.50
N LEU A 18 -26.40 21.07 -19.19
CA LEU A 18 -26.33 22.39 -18.56
C LEU A 18 -27.67 22.68 -17.86
N HIS A 19 -27.69 22.61 -16.53
CA HIS A 19 -28.78 23.09 -15.70
C HIS A 19 -28.62 24.60 -15.49
N GLU A 20 -29.55 25.41 -16.03
CA GLU A 20 -29.42 26.88 -16.09
C GLU A 20 -29.50 27.61 -14.74
N ASN A 21 -29.69 26.95 -13.60
CA ASN A 21 -29.97 27.63 -12.34
C ASN A 21 -29.34 26.99 -11.09
N HIS A 22 -28.01 26.91 -11.03
CA HIS A 22 -27.33 26.85 -9.73
C HIS A 22 -26.92 28.27 -9.30
N LYS A 23 -27.55 28.77 -8.24
CA LYS A 23 -27.17 30.04 -7.59
C LYS A 23 -25.70 29.96 -7.18
N ARG A 24 -24.91 31.02 -7.47
CA ARG A 24 -23.54 31.12 -6.95
C ARG A 24 -23.58 30.98 -5.42
N PRO A 25 -22.69 30.18 -4.80
CA PRO A 25 -22.64 30.05 -3.35
C PRO A 25 -22.40 31.43 -2.75
N VAL A 26 -23.33 31.90 -1.92
CA VAL A 26 -23.23 33.22 -1.26
C VAL A 26 -23.21 33.10 0.25
N THR A 27 -23.67 31.97 0.79
CA THR A 27 -23.64 31.72 2.24
C THR A 27 -22.61 30.66 2.60
N ARG A 28 -22.18 30.66 3.87
CA ARG A 28 -21.23 29.68 4.42
C ARG A 28 -21.71 28.23 4.21
N ARG A 29 -23.02 27.97 4.27
CA ARG A 29 -23.60 26.64 4.06
C ARG A 29 -23.52 26.22 2.58
N ASP A 30 -23.76 27.15 1.65
CA ASP A 30 -23.69 26.88 0.21
C ASP A 30 -22.26 26.52 -0.24
N PHE A 31 -21.24 27.17 0.36
CA PHE A 31 -19.84 26.85 0.09
C PHE A 31 -19.43 25.48 0.66
N VAL A 32 -20.05 25.02 1.75
CA VAL A 32 -19.81 23.68 2.33
C VAL A 32 -20.47 22.60 1.47
N SER A 33 -21.71 22.80 1.01
CA SER A 33 -22.40 21.86 0.12
C SER A 33 -21.78 21.76 -1.27
N ALA A 34 -21.08 22.82 -1.73
CA ALA A 34 -20.36 22.83 -3.00
C ALA A 34 -18.91 22.31 -2.91
N GLY A 35 -18.48 21.80 -1.74
CA GLY A 35 -17.13 21.27 -1.55
C GLY A 35 -16.00 22.32 -1.57
N LEU A 36 -16.32 23.62 -1.52
CA LEU A 36 -15.34 24.70 -1.63
C LEU A 36 -14.69 25.11 -0.30
N ARG A 37 -15.05 24.48 0.82
CA ARG A 37 -14.43 24.71 2.14
C ARG A 37 -13.55 23.55 2.58
N SER A 38 -12.55 23.25 1.77
CA SER A 38 -11.28 22.66 2.20
C SER A 38 -10.25 22.95 1.11
N ALA A 39 -9.69 24.15 1.13
CA ALA A 39 -8.55 24.49 0.29
C ALA A 39 -7.26 24.15 1.06
N PRO A 40 -6.47 23.14 0.68
CA PRO A 40 -5.04 23.35 0.69
C PRO A 40 -4.76 24.45 -0.35
N ALA A 41 -4.06 25.51 0.06
CA ALA A 41 -3.77 26.73 -0.71
C ALA A 41 -3.85 26.61 -2.25
N VAL A 42 -4.80 27.32 -2.88
CA VAL A 42 -4.75 27.59 -4.32
C VAL A 42 -3.88 28.83 -4.52
N ILE A 43 -2.72 28.68 -5.16
CA ILE A 43 -1.84 29.79 -5.50
C ILE A 43 -2.15 30.22 -6.94
N MET A 44 -2.64 31.45 -7.12
CA MET A 44 -2.63 32.14 -8.42
C MET A 44 -1.65 33.30 -8.34
N ALA A 45 -0.42 33.10 -8.82
CA ALA A 45 0.61 34.14 -8.86
C ALA A 45 0.62 34.84 -10.23
N PRO A 46 0.49 36.18 -10.30
CA PRO A 46 0.66 36.93 -11.53
C PRO A 46 2.11 36.86 -12.05
N ALA A 47 2.30 36.82 -13.37
CA ALA A 47 3.61 36.69 -14.01
C ALA A 47 4.63 37.80 -13.68
N TRP A 48 4.21 38.98 -13.21
CA TRP A 48 5.13 40.06 -12.82
C TRP A 48 5.72 39.86 -11.41
N LEU A 49 4.98 39.23 -10.50
CA LEU A 49 5.49 38.82 -9.19
C LEU A 49 6.61 37.77 -9.36
N ALA A 50 6.59 37.04 -10.47
CA ALA A 50 7.61 36.06 -10.87
C ALA A 50 8.97 36.67 -11.26
N ALA A 51 9.02 37.95 -11.66
CA ALA A 51 10.28 38.64 -11.93
C ALA A 51 10.97 39.11 -10.64
N VAL A 52 10.19 39.33 -9.57
CA VAL A 52 10.67 39.83 -8.26
C VAL A 52 11.05 38.68 -7.32
N LEU A 53 10.38 37.54 -7.42
CA LEU A 53 10.60 36.37 -6.54
C LEU A 53 11.50 35.29 -7.15
N ARG A 54 11.98 35.46 -8.39
CA ARG A 54 12.93 34.53 -9.02
C ARG A 54 14.26 34.56 -8.28
N SER A 55 14.58 33.47 -7.58
CA SER A 55 15.94 33.22 -7.11
C SER A 55 16.82 32.81 -8.31
N GLY A 56 18.08 33.25 -8.33
CA GLY A 56 19.03 32.96 -9.41
C GLY A 56 19.64 31.56 -9.37
N ASN A 57 19.18 30.70 -8.47
CA ASN A 57 19.75 29.36 -8.26
C ASN A 57 18.77 28.30 -8.79
N ALA A 58 19.28 27.38 -9.60
CA ALA A 58 18.49 26.31 -10.18
C ALA A 58 17.94 25.36 -9.10
N ASN A 59 16.63 25.11 -9.13
CA ASN A 59 15.90 23.97 -8.55
C ASN A 59 16.46 23.39 -7.25
N ALA A 60 16.62 24.24 -6.24
CA ALA A 60 16.95 23.78 -4.89
C ALA A 60 16.17 24.62 -3.89
N LEU A 61 15.54 23.93 -2.93
CA LEU A 61 14.99 24.56 -1.73
C LEU A 61 16.04 25.49 -1.11
N SER A 62 15.63 26.70 -0.75
CA SER A 62 16.51 27.73 -0.18
C SER A 62 17.20 27.28 1.12
N THR A 63 18.39 27.83 1.39
CA THR A 63 19.25 27.41 2.52
C THR A 63 18.59 27.62 3.89
N ASP A 64 17.73 28.63 4.03
CA ASP A 64 16.94 28.88 5.22
C ASP A 64 15.86 27.80 5.44
N MET A 65 15.22 27.33 4.38
CA MET A 65 14.27 26.22 4.46
C MET A 65 14.97 24.88 4.73
N GLN A 66 16.16 24.66 4.14
CA GLN A 66 16.99 23.49 4.46
C GLN A 66 17.40 23.47 5.94
N ALA A 67 17.68 24.63 6.55
CA ALA A 67 17.98 24.73 7.97
C ALA A 67 16.78 24.36 8.86
N LEU A 68 15.55 24.76 8.48
CA LEU A 68 14.32 24.37 9.18
C LEU A 68 14.03 22.86 9.06
N LEU A 69 14.38 22.25 7.92
CA LEU A 69 14.31 20.80 7.71
C LEU A 69 15.34 20.05 8.55
N ALA A 70 16.61 20.49 8.52
CA ALA A 70 17.72 19.85 9.23
C ALA A 70 17.57 19.90 10.77
N ALA A 71 16.83 20.88 11.29
CA ALA A 71 16.55 21.00 12.72
C ALA A 71 15.45 20.04 13.23
N ASN A 72 14.94 19.12 12.39
CA ASN A 72 13.82 18.19 12.70
C ASN A 72 12.54 18.88 13.20
N GLN A 73 12.37 20.19 12.99
CA GLN A 73 11.31 20.97 13.63
C GLN A 73 9.94 20.77 13.01
N CYS A 74 9.93 20.36 11.75
CA CYS A 74 8.72 20.17 10.98
C CYS A 74 8.43 18.70 10.66
N ASN A 75 9.23 17.77 11.21
CA ASN A 75 9.12 16.33 10.95
C ASN A 75 8.86 16.00 9.48
N VAL A 76 9.48 16.77 8.58
CA VAL A 76 9.38 16.53 7.14
C VAL A 76 10.42 15.44 6.85
N PRO A 77 10.01 14.25 6.40
CA PRO A 77 10.97 13.23 6.05
C PRO A 77 11.84 13.79 4.91
N SER A 78 13.16 13.80 5.09
CA SER A 78 14.06 14.23 4.01
C SER A 78 13.83 13.35 2.77
N ALA A 79 14.16 13.82 1.57
CA ALA A 79 14.08 13.00 0.36
C ALA A 79 14.87 11.67 0.48
N VAL A 80 15.88 11.64 1.37
CA VAL A 80 16.77 10.51 1.68
C VAL A 80 16.31 9.70 2.91
N ALA A 81 15.41 10.22 3.75
CA ALA A 81 14.89 9.47 4.89
C ALA A 81 14.05 8.29 4.37
N ALA A 82 14.42 7.09 4.81
CA ALA A 82 13.66 5.87 4.59
C ALA A 82 12.23 6.04 5.12
N ILE A 83 11.30 5.22 4.60
CA ILE A 83 9.94 5.10 5.17
C ILE A 83 10.06 4.92 6.69
N SER A 84 9.16 5.54 7.44
CA SER A 84 8.96 5.14 8.84
C SER A 84 8.39 3.72 8.81
N GLY A 85 9.26 2.71 8.85
CA GLY A 85 8.90 1.28 8.77
C GLY A 85 9.26 0.60 7.44
N VAL A 86 8.80 -0.63 7.27
CA VAL A 86 8.98 -1.43 6.05
C VAL A 86 7.83 -1.13 5.08
N PRO A 87 8.06 -0.85 3.79
CA PRO A 87 6.96 -0.70 2.84
C PRO A 87 6.08 -1.96 2.82
N PHE A 88 4.76 -1.75 2.79
CA PHE A 88 3.79 -2.84 2.82
C PHE A 88 2.88 -2.77 1.60
N ILE A 89 2.74 -3.88 0.87
CA ILE A 89 1.80 -4.00 -0.23
C ILE A 89 0.94 -5.23 0.01
N CYS A 90 -0.36 -5.11 -0.20
CA CYS A 90 -1.24 -6.27 -0.23
C CYS A 90 -1.85 -6.49 -1.61
N PHE A 91 -1.91 -7.76 -2.00
CA PHE A 91 -2.63 -8.24 -3.18
C PHE A 91 -3.95 -8.85 -2.72
N ASP A 92 -5.03 -8.20 -3.13
CA ASP A 92 -6.41 -8.59 -2.85
C ASP A 92 -6.97 -9.26 -4.10
N LEU A 93 -6.95 -10.59 -4.10
CA LEU A 93 -7.45 -11.39 -5.21
C LEU A 93 -8.97 -11.48 -5.05
N ALA A 94 -9.71 -10.67 -5.81
CA ALA A 94 -11.15 -10.56 -5.68
C ALA A 94 -11.84 -11.82 -6.24
N GLY A 95 -12.38 -12.63 -5.33
CA GLY A 95 -12.97 -13.95 -5.57
C GLY A 95 -12.20 -15.08 -4.88
N GLY A 96 -12.76 -16.28 -4.91
CA GLY A 96 -12.15 -17.48 -4.35
C GLY A 96 -10.91 -17.97 -5.10
N ALA A 97 -9.71 -17.57 -4.69
CA ALA A 97 -8.47 -18.05 -5.30
C ALA A 97 -7.92 -19.31 -4.62
N ASN A 98 -7.23 -20.16 -5.39
CA ASN A 98 -6.33 -21.15 -4.80
C ASN A 98 -4.95 -20.54 -4.53
N LEU A 99 -4.58 -20.46 -3.25
CA LEU A 99 -3.28 -19.94 -2.79
C LEU A 99 -2.34 -21.02 -2.23
N VAL A 100 -2.84 -22.24 -1.99
CA VAL A 100 -2.08 -23.32 -1.34
C VAL A 100 -2.20 -24.67 -2.08
N GLY A 101 -1.40 -25.65 -1.67
CA GLY A 101 -1.35 -27.01 -2.24
C GLY A 101 -0.69 -27.03 -3.61
N SER A 102 -1.43 -26.63 -4.66
CA SER A 102 -0.88 -26.46 -6.01
C SER A 102 -0.13 -25.13 -6.24
N GLU A 103 -0.01 -24.32 -5.19
CA GLU A 103 0.76 -23.06 -5.13
C GLU A 103 1.75 -23.10 -3.95
N VAL A 104 1.46 -22.43 -2.83
CA VAL A 104 2.26 -22.53 -1.60
C VAL A 104 2.00 -23.88 -0.93
N LEU A 105 3.02 -24.61 -0.52
CA LEU A 105 2.82 -25.87 0.19
C LEU A 105 2.31 -25.61 1.61
N VAL A 106 1.37 -26.41 2.05
CA VAL A 106 0.92 -26.46 3.44
C VAL A 106 1.01 -27.89 3.92
N GLY A 107 1.31 -28.04 5.21
CA GLY A 107 1.43 -29.32 5.88
C GLY A 107 0.48 -29.46 7.06
N VAL A 108 0.47 -30.66 7.61
CA VAL A 108 -0.16 -30.96 8.90
C VAL A 108 0.68 -30.38 10.05
N GLN A 109 0.31 -30.66 11.29
CA GLN A 109 1.05 -30.19 12.46
C GLN A 109 2.54 -30.52 12.33
N GLY A 110 3.41 -29.51 12.44
CA GLY A 110 4.86 -29.64 12.20
C GLY A 110 5.41 -28.79 11.05
N GLY A 111 4.52 -28.17 10.24
CA GLY A 111 4.89 -27.17 9.23
C GLY A 111 4.82 -27.70 7.79
N GLN A 112 5.27 -26.88 6.83
CA GLN A 112 5.08 -27.13 5.39
C GLN A 112 5.68 -28.46 4.88
N SER A 113 6.75 -28.95 5.53
CA SER A 113 7.41 -30.21 5.15
C SER A 113 6.69 -31.46 5.66
N ASN A 114 5.74 -31.32 6.60
CA ASN A 114 4.89 -32.43 7.02
C ASN A 114 3.67 -32.52 6.09
N LEU A 115 3.90 -33.11 4.91
CA LEU A 115 3.00 -33.05 3.76
C LEU A 115 1.60 -33.65 4.03
N LEU A 116 0.62 -33.23 3.22
CA LEU A 116 -0.74 -33.77 3.26
C LEU A 116 -0.81 -35.16 2.61
N SER A 117 -1.96 -35.83 2.78
CA SER A 117 -2.23 -37.07 2.03
C SER A 117 -2.48 -36.78 0.54
N ALA A 118 -2.40 -37.81 -0.30
CA ALA A 118 -2.74 -37.70 -1.72
C ALA A 118 -4.17 -37.16 -1.95
N ALA A 119 -5.12 -37.56 -1.11
CA ALA A 119 -6.49 -37.04 -1.16
C ALA A 119 -6.57 -35.56 -0.75
N GLY A 120 -5.75 -35.13 0.22
CA GLY A 120 -5.65 -33.72 0.60
C GLY A 120 -5.10 -32.85 -0.52
N TYR A 121 -4.05 -33.30 -1.20
CA TYR A 121 -3.53 -32.59 -2.38
C TYR A 121 -4.48 -32.63 -3.58
N ALA A 122 -5.24 -33.72 -3.77
CA ALA A 122 -6.29 -33.78 -4.77
C ALA A 122 -7.37 -32.72 -4.53
N LYS A 123 -7.81 -32.53 -3.27
CA LYS A 123 -8.72 -31.43 -2.91
C LYS A 123 -8.17 -30.05 -3.28
N LEU A 124 -6.85 -29.88 -3.20
CA LEU A 124 -6.11 -28.64 -3.53
C LEU A 124 -5.61 -28.57 -4.99
N GLY A 125 -6.16 -29.40 -5.88
CA GLY A 125 -5.96 -29.28 -7.32
C GLY A 125 -4.79 -30.07 -7.91
N LEU A 126 -4.15 -30.97 -7.16
CA LEU A 126 -3.03 -31.77 -7.65
C LEU A 126 -3.42 -33.24 -7.90
N PRO A 127 -3.16 -33.78 -9.10
CA PRO A 127 -3.34 -35.21 -9.38
C PRO A 127 -2.24 -36.05 -8.70
N GLY A 128 -2.47 -37.35 -8.60
CA GLY A 128 -1.56 -38.29 -7.91
C GLY A 128 -0.15 -38.38 -8.49
N ASN A 129 0.07 -37.97 -9.74
CA ASN A 129 1.39 -37.94 -10.39
C ASN A 129 2.13 -36.59 -10.23
N MET A 130 1.54 -35.60 -9.55
CA MET A 130 2.14 -34.28 -9.28
C MET A 130 2.21 -33.99 -7.77
N LEU A 131 2.28 -35.03 -6.94
CA LEU A 131 2.28 -34.85 -5.49
C LEU A 131 3.65 -34.36 -4.99
N PRO A 132 3.69 -33.41 -4.03
CA PRO A 132 4.92 -32.95 -3.39
C PRO A 132 5.72 -34.04 -2.64
N THR A 133 5.13 -35.22 -2.41
CA THR A 133 5.84 -36.38 -1.87
C THR A 133 6.98 -36.84 -2.78
N SER A 134 6.94 -36.50 -4.07
CA SER A 134 8.10 -36.56 -4.96
C SER A 134 8.85 -35.23 -4.90
N SER A 135 10.14 -35.27 -4.56
CA SER A 135 10.97 -34.07 -4.38
C SER A 135 11.06 -33.19 -5.64
N GLY A 136 10.75 -33.71 -6.82
CA GLY A 136 10.68 -32.93 -8.07
C GLY A 136 9.55 -31.88 -8.10
N PHE A 137 8.57 -31.99 -7.21
CA PHE A 137 7.44 -31.07 -7.12
C PHE A 137 7.55 -30.04 -5.99
N ILE A 138 8.70 -29.94 -5.32
CA ILE A 138 8.95 -28.94 -4.27
C ILE A 138 9.97 -27.92 -4.77
N SER A 139 9.66 -26.63 -4.58
CA SER A 139 10.60 -25.52 -4.80
C SER A 139 10.75 -24.67 -3.54
N ASN A 140 11.99 -24.33 -3.22
CA ASN A 140 12.35 -23.41 -2.12
C ASN A 140 12.99 -22.11 -2.65
N ALA A 141 12.74 -21.77 -3.92
CA ALA A 141 13.39 -20.66 -4.61
C ALA A 141 13.28 -19.32 -3.85
N LEU A 142 12.13 -19.09 -3.21
CA LEU A 142 11.81 -17.88 -2.45
C LEU A 142 11.83 -18.10 -0.92
N GLY A 143 12.50 -19.15 -0.43
CA GLY A 143 12.54 -19.52 0.99
C GLY A 143 11.28 -20.23 1.51
N LEU A 144 10.09 -19.70 1.21
CA LEU A 144 8.81 -20.40 1.40
C LEU A 144 8.75 -21.64 0.50
N LEU A 145 8.16 -22.74 0.96
CA LEU A 145 7.98 -23.93 0.12
C LEU A 145 6.78 -23.78 -0.81
N TRP A 146 7.01 -24.05 -2.10
CA TRP A 146 6.02 -24.00 -3.16
C TRP A 146 5.95 -25.33 -3.90
N HIS A 147 4.80 -25.61 -4.51
CA HIS A 147 4.75 -26.55 -5.61
C HIS A 147 5.63 -26.01 -6.74
N SER A 148 6.56 -26.82 -7.25
CA SER A 148 7.54 -26.35 -8.26
C SER A 148 6.86 -25.88 -9.55
N ASP A 149 5.70 -26.44 -9.86
CA ASP A 149 4.81 -26.00 -10.94
C ASP A 149 3.68 -25.08 -10.47
N GLY A 150 3.81 -24.31 -9.39
CA GLY A 150 2.81 -23.33 -8.97
C GLY A 150 2.74 -22.14 -9.94
N ALA A 151 1.54 -21.70 -10.32
CA ALA A 151 1.39 -20.60 -11.27
C ALA A 151 1.86 -19.27 -10.70
N ILE A 152 1.57 -18.99 -9.43
CA ILE A 152 2.03 -17.78 -8.74
C ILE A 152 3.57 -17.80 -8.69
N LEU A 153 4.18 -18.93 -8.32
CA LEU A 153 5.65 -19.05 -8.29
C LEU A 153 6.27 -18.79 -9.66
N ARG A 154 5.76 -19.44 -10.72
CA ARG A 154 6.25 -19.22 -12.09
C ARG A 154 6.08 -17.76 -12.51
N GLY A 155 4.94 -17.15 -12.18
CA GLY A 155 4.68 -15.73 -12.44
C GLY A 155 5.72 -14.85 -11.75
N ILE A 156 5.99 -15.10 -10.47
CA ILE A 156 7.00 -14.36 -9.69
C ILE A 156 8.36 -14.46 -10.37
N LEU A 157 8.81 -15.69 -10.66
CA LEU A 157 10.12 -15.94 -11.26
C LEU A 157 10.24 -15.39 -12.70
N SER A 158 9.13 -15.19 -13.41
CA SER A 158 9.13 -14.54 -14.72
C SER A 158 9.40 -13.03 -14.67
N LYS A 159 9.25 -12.40 -13.50
CA LYS A 159 9.48 -10.96 -13.30
C LYS A 159 10.62 -10.64 -12.33
N ALA A 160 10.85 -11.49 -11.32
CA ALA A 160 12.00 -11.45 -10.42
C ALA A 160 13.25 -12.03 -11.10
N THR A 161 13.70 -11.36 -12.15
CA THR A 161 14.75 -11.86 -13.05
C THR A 161 16.16 -11.70 -12.48
N THR A 162 16.36 -10.79 -11.51
CA THR A 162 17.64 -10.66 -10.83
C THR A 162 17.80 -11.77 -9.79
N PRO A 163 18.84 -12.62 -9.84
CA PRO A 163 18.97 -13.76 -8.92
C PRO A 163 18.96 -13.37 -7.43
N VAL A 164 19.47 -12.18 -7.11
CA VAL A 164 19.48 -11.63 -5.74
C VAL A 164 18.06 -11.34 -5.24
N THR A 165 17.10 -11.07 -6.11
CA THR A 165 15.69 -10.86 -5.75
C THR A 165 15.13 -12.09 -5.05
N ALA A 166 15.26 -13.28 -5.67
CA ALA A 166 14.83 -14.54 -5.09
C ALA A 166 15.66 -14.93 -3.86
N ALA A 167 16.97 -14.69 -3.90
CA ALA A 167 17.85 -14.96 -2.76
C ALA A 167 17.49 -14.12 -1.52
N GLY A 168 17.13 -12.85 -1.71
CA GLY A 168 16.73 -11.92 -0.65
C GLY A 168 15.27 -12.06 -0.20
N THR A 169 14.49 -12.98 -0.79
CA THR A 169 13.08 -13.21 -0.44
C THR A 169 12.94 -14.42 0.47
N ASN A 170 12.08 -14.29 1.48
CA ASN A 170 11.53 -15.39 2.28
C ASN A 170 10.00 -15.21 2.40
N GLY A 171 9.27 -16.18 2.93
CA GLY A 171 7.83 -16.04 3.17
C GLY A 171 7.31 -16.97 4.24
N ALA A 172 6.07 -16.71 4.67
CA ALA A 172 5.32 -17.59 5.56
C ALA A 172 3.85 -17.69 5.10
N VAL A 173 3.22 -18.82 5.41
CA VAL A 173 1.81 -19.08 5.11
C VAL A 173 0.98 -19.10 6.39
N ILE A 174 -0.22 -18.55 6.33
CA ILE A 174 -1.18 -18.52 7.44
C ILE A 174 -2.40 -19.35 7.02
N CYS A 175 -2.57 -20.49 7.68
CA CYS A 175 -3.69 -21.38 7.49
C CYS A 175 -4.92 -20.81 8.22
N ALA A 176 -5.86 -20.27 7.47
CA ALA A 176 -7.05 -19.62 8.01
C ALA A 176 -8.23 -19.78 7.05
N LEU A 177 -9.38 -20.13 7.64
CA LEU A 177 -10.66 -20.18 6.94
C LEU A 177 -11.02 -18.79 6.42
N SER A 178 -11.62 -18.73 5.22
CA SER A 178 -12.18 -17.47 4.70
C SER A 178 -13.49 -17.08 5.39
N GLN A 179 -14.17 -18.02 6.08
CA GLN A 179 -15.44 -17.89 6.82
C GLN A 179 -16.71 -17.59 5.99
N ASN A 180 -16.63 -16.77 4.95
CA ASN A 180 -17.68 -16.62 3.94
C ASN A 180 -17.04 -16.09 2.65
N ASP A 181 -17.56 -16.42 1.47
CA ASP A 181 -17.02 -15.88 0.22
C ASP A 181 -17.70 -14.55 -0.13
N THR A 182 -17.45 -13.51 0.69
CA THR A 182 -17.97 -12.17 0.41
C THR A 182 -16.92 -11.11 0.68
N GLY A 183 -16.88 -10.08 -0.17
CA GLY A 183 -16.01 -8.91 0.00
C GLY A 183 -16.24 -8.12 1.31
N ASN A 184 -17.26 -8.48 2.10
CA ASN A 184 -17.50 -7.93 3.44
C ASN A 184 -16.50 -8.46 4.49
N ASN A 185 -15.75 -9.52 4.19
CA ASN A 185 -14.78 -10.03 5.14
C ASN A 185 -13.63 -9.05 5.36
N PRO A 186 -13.26 -8.81 6.63
CA PRO A 186 -12.28 -7.80 6.98
C PRO A 186 -10.85 -8.31 6.77
N HIS A 187 -10.47 -8.74 5.56
CA HIS A 187 -9.14 -9.27 5.26
C HIS A 187 -8.07 -8.19 5.09
N ASN A 188 -8.45 -6.95 4.81
CA ASN A 188 -7.50 -5.90 4.47
C ASN A 188 -6.83 -5.31 5.74
N PRO A 189 -5.50 -5.45 5.93
CA PRO A 189 -4.82 -5.06 7.16
C PRO A 189 -4.34 -3.59 7.17
N MET A 190 -4.59 -2.83 6.11
CA MET A 190 -3.91 -1.56 5.81
C MET A 190 -3.94 -0.54 6.95
N TYR A 191 -5.10 -0.35 7.59
CA TYR A 191 -5.20 0.57 8.72
C TYR A 191 -4.36 0.13 9.93
N GLY A 192 -4.31 -1.17 10.19
CA GLY A 192 -3.47 -1.74 11.25
C GLY A 192 -1.98 -1.57 10.95
N ILE A 193 -1.59 -1.72 9.67
CA ILE A 193 -0.22 -1.50 9.21
C ILE A 193 0.18 -0.02 9.33
N ALA A 194 -0.70 0.91 8.95
CA ALA A 194 -0.47 2.34 9.17
C ALA A 194 -0.36 2.71 10.66
N LYS A 195 -1.22 2.10 11.50
CA LYS A 195 -1.16 2.26 12.95
C LYS A 195 0.15 1.71 13.54
N ALA A 196 0.67 0.62 12.98
CA ALA A 196 1.96 0.02 13.34
C ALA A 196 3.19 0.80 12.86
N GLY A 197 3.00 1.88 12.09
CA GLY A 197 4.04 2.84 11.77
C GLY A 197 4.21 3.15 10.30
N ALA A 198 3.60 2.37 9.39
CA ALA A 198 3.76 2.53 7.95
C ALA A 198 3.20 3.88 7.46
N LYS A 199 4.09 4.85 7.23
CA LYS A 199 3.73 6.20 6.79
C LYS A 199 4.65 6.67 5.67
N GLY A 200 4.05 7.04 4.54
CA GLY A 200 4.75 7.62 3.41
C GLY A 200 4.87 9.14 3.50
N LYS A 201 5.70 9.71 2.62
CA LYS A 201 5.96 11.15 2.54
C LYS A 201 4.76 11.95 2.07
N LEU A 202 4.01 11.41 1.11
CA LEU A 202 2.82 12.03 0.53
C LEU A 202 1.54 11.46 1.15
N LEU A 203 1.45 10.13 1.19
CA LEU A 203 0.24 9.41 1.51
C LEU A 203 0.53 8.35 2.58
N THR A 204 -0.45 8.10 3.45
CA THR A 204 -0.35 6.97 4.39
C THR A 204 -0.80 5.69 3.71
N LEU A 205 -2.03 5.69 3.19
CA LEU A 205 -2.65 4.53 2.52
C LEU A 205 -2.99 4.87 1.06
N ILE A 206 -2.74 3.92 0.16
CA ILE A 206 -3.20 3.95 -1.23
C ILE A 206 -3.86 2.63 -1.62
N GLY A 207 -4.72 2.67 -2.63
CA GLY A 207 -5.38 1.49 -3.16
C GLY A 207 -5.85 1.70 -4.60
N ASN A 208 -6.20 0.63 -5.31
CA ASN A 208 -6.70 0.74 -6.68
C ASN A 208 -8.25 0.66 -6.78
N GLN A 209 -8.94 0.56 -5.65
CA GLN A 209 -10.40 0.62 -5.55
C GLN A 209 -10.90 1.86 -4.80
N SER A 210 -12.10 2.32 -5.13
CA SER A 210 -12.78 3.44 -4.46
C SER A 210 -13.53 2.97 -3.21
N THR A 211 -12.85 2.31 -2.27
CA THR A 211 -13.45 1.73 -1.05
C THR A 211 -12.73 2.21 0.22
N VAL A 212 -13.31 1.96 1.39
CA VAL A 212 -12.69 2.34 2.68
C VAL A 212 -11.35 1.64 2.90
N SER A 213 -11.18 0.42 2.39
CA SER A 213 -9.92 -0.34 2.47
C SER A 213 -8.95 -0.03 1.32
N GLY A 214 -9.42 0.62 0.25
CA GLY A 214 -8.67 0.79 -0.99
C GLY A 214 -8.60 -0.48 -1.86
N GLY A 215 -9.25 -1.57 -1.44
CA GLY A 215 -9.36 -2.84 -2.18
C GLY A 215 -10.80 -3.35 -2.32
N ASN A 216 -10.97 -4.59 -2.77
CA ASN A 216 -12.24 -5.31 -2.82
C ASN A 216 -12.71 -5.70 -1.41
N SER A 217 -11.80 -6.29 -0.64
CA SER A 217 -12.09 -6.80 0.70
C SER A 217 -12.13 -5.68 1.74
N ALA A 218 -13.06 -5.76 2.69
CA ALA A 218 -13.19 -4.78 3.77
C ALA A 218 -11.97 -4.75 4.70
N ALA A 219 -11.81 -3.65 5.44
CA ALA A 219 -10.87 -3.57 6.56
C ALA A 219 -11.62 -3.82 7.89
N PRO A 220 -10.96 -4.37 8.93
CA PRO A 220 -11.60 -4.53 10.24
C PRO A 220 -12.12 -3.21 10.80
N SER A 221 -13.40 -3.16 11.15
CA SER A 221 -14.08 -1.92 11.57
C SER A 221 -13.43 -1.25 12.77
N ALA A 222 -12.88 -2.03 13.71
CA ALA A 222 -12.17 -1.54 14.89
C ALA A 222 -10.82 -0.85 14.57
N LEU A 223 -10.28 -1.04 13.36
CA LEU A 223 -9.01 -0.44 12.94
C LEU A 223 -9.19 0.79 12.04
N ILE A 224 -10.38 1.01 11.48
CA ILE A 224 -10.63 2.08 10.52
C ILE A 224 -10.42 3.44 11.21
N ASP A 225 -9.52 4.23 10.63
CA ASP A 225 -9.32 5.64 10.97
C ASP A 225 -9.81 6.50 9.79
N PRO A 226 -10.95 7.23 9.93
CA PRO A 226 -11.47 8.07 8.86
C PRO A 226 -10.50 9.17 8.38
N ALA A 227 -9.50 9.55 9.18
CA ALA A 227 -8.48 10.51 8.78
C ALA A 227 -7.44 9.94 7.81
N LEU A 228 -7.35 8.61 7.69
CA LEU A 228 -6.35 7.89 6.89
C LEU A 228 -6.95 7.22 5.65
N GLN A 229 -8.08 7.72 5.12
CA GLN A 229 -8.72 7.09 3.96
C GLN A 229 -7.76 6.90 2.78
N PRO A 230 -7.70 5.68 2.19
CA PRO A 230 -6.82 5.39 1.08
C PRO A 230 -7.09 6.27 -0.13
N THR A 231 -6.01 6.77 -0.76
CA THR A 231 -6.13 7.47 -2.04
C THR A 231 -6.20 6.46 -3.18
N LYS A 232 -7.18 6.62 -4.07
CA LYS A 232 -7.37 5.75 -5.24
C LYS A 232 -6.33 6.04 -6.32
N ILE A 233 -5.66 4.99 -6.78
CA ILE A 233 -4.70 5.01 -7.88
C ILE A 233 -5.14 3.97 -8.93
N SER A 234 -5.59 4.44 -10.09
CA SER A 234 -6.07 3.57 -11.18
C SER A 234 -5.14 3.55 -12.39
N GLN A 235 -4.26 4.56 -12.51
CA GLN A 235 -3.39 4.76 -13.66
C GLN A 235 -2.17 5.63 -13.30
N PRO A 236 -1.08 5.60 -14.09
CA PRO A 236 0.13 6.40 -13.87
C PRO A 236 -0.13 7.91 -13.70
N SER A 237 -1.07 8.47 -14.46
CA SER A 237 -1.42 9.89 -14.39
C SER A 237 -2.02 10.31 -13.05
N ASP A 238 -2.65 9.39 -12.31
CA ASP A 238 -3.20 9.67 -10.97
C ASP A 238 -2.07 9.94 -9.97
N ALA A 239 -0.96 9.19 -10.05
CA ALA A 239 0.21 9.42 -9.21
C ALA A 239 0.84 10.78 -9.48
N VAL A 240 0.95 11.17 -10.75
CA VAL A 240 1.44 12.50 -11.12
C VAL A 240 0.46 13.59 -10.66
N ALA A 241 -0.85 13.30 -10.67
CA ALA A 241 -1.88 14.24 -10.24
C ALA A 241 -1.84 14.54 -8.72
N LEU A 242 -1.25 13.66 -7.89
CA LEU A 242 -1.12 13.86 -6.44
C LEU A 242 -0.42 15.17 -6.07
N VAL A 243 0.46 15.66 -6.93
CA VAL A 243 1.26 16.87 -6.69
C VAL A 243 0.90 17.99 -7.69
N LYS A 244 0.01 17.72 -8.67
CA LYS A 244 -0.48 18.72 -9.64
C LYS A 244 -1.61 19.56 -9.06
N SER A 245 -1.28 20.66 -8.41
CA SER A 245 -2.26 21.69 -8.03
C SER A 245 -2.59 22.61 -9.21
N GLY A 246 -3.39 22.18 -10.20
CA GLY A 246 -4.10 23.05 -11.17
C GLY A 246 -3.29 23.93 -12.16
N SER A 247 -2.07 24.32 -11.81
CA SER A 247 -1.15 25.17 -12.55
C SER A 247 0.26 24.63 -12.35
N GLY A 248 0.73 23.78 -13.28
CA GLY A 248 2.13 23.38 -13.45
C GLY A 248 2.84 22.76 -12.24
N THR A 249 3.05 21.45 -12.26
CA THR A 249 4.05 20.79 -11.40
C THR A 249 5.45 21.32 -11.67
N GLY A 250 6.25 21.47 -10.61
CA GLY A 250 7.67 21.78 -10.73
C GLY A 250 7.98 23.19 -11.23
N ASP A 251 7.00 24.10 -11.23
CA ASP A 251 7.29 25.52 -11.44
C ASP A 251 8.12 26.00 -10.24
N PRO A 252 9.39 26.40 -10.44
CA PRO A 252 10.20 26.98 -9.37
C PRO A 252 9.49 28.16 -8.69
N LEU A 253 8.54 28.79 -9.38
CA LEU A 253 7.67 29.82 -8.83
C LEU A 253 6.75 29.32 -7.71
N ALA A 254 6.16 28.13 -7.83
CA ALA A 254 5.30 27.58 -6.79
C ALA A 254 6.09 27.32 -5.51
N VAL A 255 7.30 26.77 -5.65
CA VAL A 255 8.25 26.59 -4.53
C VAL A 255 8.61 27.97 -3.94
N ALA A 256 9.04 28.93 -4.75
CA ALA A 256 9.42 30.27 -4.29
C ALA A 256 8.29 31.03 -3.58
N VAL A 257 7.04 30.88 -4.03
CA VAL A 257 5.87 31.46 -3.36
C VAL A 257 5.64 30.80 -2.00
N LEU A 258 5.70 29.47 -1.92
CA LEU A 258 5.53 28.74 -0.65
C LEU A 258 6.64 29.07 0.36
N GLU A 259 7.88 29.20 -0.10
CA GLU A 259 9.00 29.69 0.73
C GLU A 259 8.76 31.11 1.20
N SER A 260 8.28 31.99 0.32
CA SER A 260 7.93 33.37 0.68
C SER A 260 6.81 33.42 1.72
N VAL A 261 5.78 32.57 1.60
CA VAL A 261 4.74 32.45 2.62
C VAL A 261 5.29 31.91 3.94
N THR A 262 6.28 31.00 3.91
CA THR A 262 6.97 30.53 5.11
C THR A 262 7.70 31.67 5.82
N ARG A 263 8.46 32.48 5.07
CA ARG A 263 9.16 33.68 5.59
C ARG A 263 8.17 34.70 6.14
N ILE A 264 7.08 34.97 5.41
CA ILE A 264 6.02 35.89 5.84
C ILE A 264 5.31 35.38 7.08
N SER A 265 5.02 34.09 7.19
CA SER A 265 4.30 33.53 8.35
C SER A 265 5.18 33.53 9.59
N GLY A 266 6.33 32.87 9.58
CA GLY A 266 7.06 32.56 10.82
C GLY A 266 8.54 32.89 10.84
N GLY A 267 9.06 33.64 9.86
CA GLY A 267 10.50 33.89 9.73
C GLY A 267 11.33 32.63 9.47
N THR A 268 12.65 32.74 9.55
CA THR A 268 13.61 31.67 9.20
C THR A 268 14.28 31.03 10.42
N ALA A 269 14.03 31.55 11.63
CA ALA A 269 14.68 31.08 12.84
C ALA A 269 14.08 29.75 13.34
N PRO A 270 14.90 28.75 13.68
CA PRO A 270 14.40 27.48 14.19
C PRO A 270 13.62 27.65 15.52
N TYR A 271 12.47 26.98 15.68
CA TYR A 271 11.67 26.94 16.91
C TYR A 271 12.33 26.10 18.03
N ASN A 272 12.52 26.70 19.21
CA ASN A 272 12.97 25.98 20.41
C ASN A 272 11.85 25.98 21.47
N PRO A 273 11.21 24.83 21.75
CA PRO A 273 10.14 24.75 22.77
C PRO A 273 10.64 25.01 24.19
N ASN A 274 11.95 24.91 24.42
CA ASN A 274 12.60 25.12 25.72
C ASN A 274 13.21 26.53 25.87
N ALA A 275 12.99 27.43 24.91
CA ALA A 275 13.47 28.80 25.03
C ALA A 275 12.69 29.58 26.10
N THR A 276 13.36 30.54 26.74
CA THR A 276 12.75 31.45 27.73
C THR A 276 11.56 32.24 27.13
N ASP A 277 11.62 32.54 25.84
CA ASP A 277 10.48 33.01 25.05
C ASP A 277 10.37 32.15 23.77
N PRO A 278 9.52 31.11 23.75
CA PRO A 278 9.36 30.23 22.59
C PRO A 278 8.71 30.94 21.39
N THR A 279 8.08 32.11 21.59
CA THR A 279 7.47 32.90 20.51
C THR A 279 8.47 33.80 19.78
N ALA A 280 9.65 34.03 20.34
CA ALA A 280 10.68 34.90 19.76
C ALA A 280 11.28 34.36 18.45
N ALA A 281 11.17 33.04 18.21
CA ALA A 281 11.60 32.42 16.97
C ALA A 281 10.73 32.80 15.75
N PHE A 282 9.55 33.39 15.96
CA PHE A 282 8.65 33.81 14.89
C PHE A 282 8.83 35.31 14.62
N THR A 283 9.63 35.65 13.61
CA THR A 283 9.95 37.05 13.27
C THR A 283 9.17 37.60 12.06
N GLY A 284 8.28 36.78 11.49
CA GLY A 284 7.37 37.16 10.40
C GLY A 284 6.11 37.89 10.89
N LYS A 285 5.02 37.80 10.12
CA LYS A 285 3.69 38.33 10.47
C LYS A 285 3.00 37.58 11.60
N LEU A 286 3.45 36.36 11.93
CA LEU A 286 3.06 35.66 13.16
C LEU A 286 3.94 36.03 14.36
N ALA A 287 4.76 37.09 14.27
CA ALA A 287 5.47 37.61 15.42
C ALA A 287 4.51 37.96 16.56
N ARG A 288 5.01 37.83 17.78
CA ARG A 288 4.26 38.24 18.97
C ARG A 288 3.96 39.74 18.90
N PRO A 289 2.75 40.18 19.25
CA PRO A 289 2.47 41.62 19.38
C PRO A 289 3.44 42.27 20.37
N ALA A 290 4.02 43.40 19.98
CA ALA A 290 4.83 44.26 20.85
C ALA A 290 4.31 45.70 20.76
N SER A 291 4.64 46.54 21.74
CA SER A 291 4.17 47.95 21.78
C SER A 291 4.56 48.76 20.54
N SER A 292 5.62 48.34 19.84
CA SER A 292 6.17 48.98 18.64
C SER A 292 5.92 48.21 17.33
N SER A 293 5.21 47.08 17.34
CA SER A 293 5.02 46.25 16.12
C SER A 293 3.75 45.43 16.16
N ALA A 294 2.96 45.51 15.08
CA ALA A 294 1.79 44.67 14.88
C ALA A 294 2.20 43.19 14.78
N GLY A 295 1.61 42.36 15.63
CA GLY A 295 1.81 40.92 15.65
C GLY A 295 0.48 40.17 15.78
N VAL A 296 0.52 38.85 15.76
CA VAL A 296 -0.66 37.99 15.90
C VAL A 296 -0.46 37.07 17.10
N GLN A 297 -1.41 37.10 18.03
CA GLN A 297 -1.47 36.19 19.17
C GLN A 297 -2.75 35.35 19.04
N PHE A 298 -2.58 34.04 18.92
CA PHE A 298 -3.68 33.09 18.82
C PHE A 298 -4.10 32.57 20.19
N TYR A 299 -3.13 32.35 21.07
CA TYR A 299 -3.36 31.89 22.44
C TYR A 299 -2.67 32.80 23.46
N THR A 300 -3.27 32.90 24.64
CA THR A 300 -2.68 33.61 25.78
C THR A 300 -1.52 32.83 26.39
N ASP A 301 -1.57 31.49 26.36
CA ASP A 301 -0.46 30.61 26.74
C ASP A 301 0.67 30.68 25.69
N PRO A 302 1.88 31.13 26.05
CA PRO A 302 3.00 31.25 25.13
C PRO A 302 3.41 29.93 24.48
N ALA A 303 3.26 28.80 25.19
CA ALA A 303 3.63 27.49 24.65
C ALA A 303 2.62 27.02 23.57
N ALA A 304 1.31 27.12 23.85
CA ALA A 304 0.27 26.84 22.87
C ALA A 304 0.33 27.76 21.64
N ASP A 305 0.60 29.06 21.84
CA ASP A 305 0.75 30.04 20.76
C ASP A 305 1.94 29.70 19.85
N ALA A 306 3.10 29.43 20.45
CA ALA A 306 4.30 29.03 19.72
C ALA A 306 4.11 27.69 18.98
N ASN A 307 3.43 26.72 19.59
CA ASN A 307 3.13 25.43 18.96
C ASN A 307 2.24 25.59 17.72
N LEU A 308 1.18 26.39 17.79
CA LEU A 308 0.31 26.65 16.63
C LEU A 308 1.06 27.38 15.52
N LYS A 309 1.87 28.39 15.87
CA LYS A 309 2.71 29.12 14.90
C LYS A 309 3.72 28.19 14.23
N ASN A 310 4.32 27.27 14.99
CA ASN A 310 5.21 26.25 14.42
C ASN A 310 4.46 25.31 13.48
N GLN A 311 3.24 24.87 13.82
CA GLN A 311 2.43 24.02 12.94
C GLN A 311 2.11 24.70 11.60
N VAL A 312 1.70 25.97 11.62
CA VAL A 312 1.43 26.74 10.39
C VAL A 312 2.69 26.86 9.53
N ARG A 313 3.83 27.23 10.13
CA ARG A 313 5.11 27.32 9.42
C ARG A 313 5.51 25.98 8.81
N CYS A 314 5.41 24.90 9.58
CA CYS A 314 5.76 23.57 9.13
C CYS A 314 4.86 23.03 8.02
N ALA A 315 3.59 23.45 7.97
CA ALA A 315 2.71 23.13 6.84
C ALA A 315 3.25 23.71 5.52
N TYR A 316 3.73 24.97 5.53
CA TYR A 316 4.31 25.59 4.34
C TYR A 316 5.68 25.02 3.98
N VAL A 317 6.57 24.79 4.96
CA VAL A 317 7.86 24.11 4.74
C VAL A 317 7.63 22.73 4.12
N LYS A 318 6.68 21.95 4.65
CA LYS A 318 6.33 20.63 4.10
C LYS A 318 5.82 20.74 2.66
N THR A 319 4.96 21.72 2.38
CA THR A 319 4.39 21.91 1.04
C THR A 319 5.46 22.35 0.04
N ALA A 320 6.37 23.26 0.43
CA ALA A 320 7.49 23.70 -0.40
C ALA A 320 8.45 22.54 -0.70
N ASN A 321 8.83 21.78 0.32
CA ASN A 321 9.67 20.59 0.17
C ASN A 321 8.99 19.52 -0.70
N THR A 322 7.69 19.32 -0.57
CA THR A 322 6.93 18.41 -1.44
C THR A 322 6.91 18.92 -2.89
N ALA A 323 6.67 20.20 -3.13
CA ALA A 323 6.67 20.75 -4.48
C ALA A 323 8.05 20.69 -5.15
N ASP A 324 9.12 20.87 -4.38
CA ASP A 324 10.51 20.74 -4.84
C ASP A 324 10.87 19.27 -5.15
N ALA A 325 10.65 18.37 -4.19
CA ALA A 325 11.00 16.96 -4.31
C ALA A 325 10.15 16.18 -5.34
N PHE A 326 8.91 16.60 -5.57
CA PHE A 326 7.94 15.90 -6.41
C PHE A 326 7.44 16.73 -7.60
N GLY A 327 8.12 17.84 -7.89
CA GLY A 327 7.77 18.73 -9.00
C GLY A 327 8.02 18.11 -10.38
N SER A 328 8.84 17.07 -10.49
CA SER A 328 9.06 16.36 -11.75
C SER A 328 8.08 15.19 -11.90
N SER A 329 7.50 15.04 -13.10
CA SER A 329 6.62 13.89 -13.40
C SER A 329 7.36 12.56 -13.28
N SER A 330 8.67 12.53 -13.56
CA SER A 330 9.48 11.32 -13.52
C SER A 330 9.64 10.73 -12.12
N ALA A 331 9.51 11.54 -11.07
CA ALA A 331 9.56 11.06 -9.69
C ALA A 331 8.38 10.13 -9.36
N LEU A 332 7.19 10.38 -9.92
CA LEU A 332 5.95 9.67 -9.59
C LEU A 332 5.46 8.74 -10.70
N ASP A 333 5.75 9.07 -11.96
CA ASP A 333 5.28 8.32 -13.11
C ASP A 333 6.08 7.02 -13.31
N PRO A 334 5.47 5.83 -13.21
CA PRO A 334 6.16 4.57 -13.46
C PRO A 334 6.55 4.37 -14.93
N THR A 335 5.90 5.06 -15.88
CA THR A 335 6.22 4.96 -17.31
C THR A 335 7.49 5.72 -17.69
N GLN A 336 8.02 6.54 -16.78
CA GLN A 336 9.28 7.28 -16.94
C GLN A 336 10.40 6.70 -16.05
N ASP A 337 10.13 5.62 -15.32
CA ASP A 337 11.07 5.04 -14.37
C ASP A 337 12.02 4.05 -15.06
N VAL A 338 13.30 4.37 -15.09
CA VAL A 338 14.34 3.52 -15.70
C VAL A 338 14.48 2.16 -15.00
N ASN A 339 14.12 2.04 -13.72
CA ASN A 339 14.15 0.77 -13.00
C ASN A 339 12.94 -0.12 -13.35
N ILE A 340 11.87 0.44 -13.92
CA ILE A 340 10.67 -0.29 -14.36
C ILE A 340 10.73 -0.59 -15.85
N ILE A 341 10.89 0.44 -16.67
CA ILE A 341 10.80 0.35 -18.14
C ILE A 341 12.15 0.34 -18.85
N GLY A 342 13.24 0.63 -18.13
CA GLY A 342 14.57 0.77 -18.70
C GLY A 342 15.42 -0.51 -18.61
N GLY A 343 16.56 -0.46 -19.30
CA GLY A 343 17.56 -1.52 -19.34
C GLY A 343 17.29 -2.63 -20.34
N ALA A 344 18.21 -3.58 -20.45
CA ALA A 344 18.10 -4.74 -21.34
C ALA A 344 17.05 -5.78 -20.87
N SER A 345 16.61 -5.69 -19.62
CA SER A 345 15.60 -6.58 -19.03
C SER A 345 14.64 -5.75 -18.17
N PRO A 346 13.72 -5.00 -18.80
CA PRO A 346 12.75 -4.18 -18.08
C PRO A 346 11.77 -5.06 -17.29
N ILE A 347 11.27 -4.56 -16.15
CA ILE A 347 10.20 -5.23 -15.40
C ILE A 347 8.92 -5.22 -16.24
N PHE A 348 8.61 -4.06 -16.83
CA PHE A 348 7.50 -3.86 -17.75
C PHE A 348 7.96 -3.08 -18.96
N THR A 349 7.46 -3.45 -20.14
CA THR A 349 7.65 -2.66 -21.37
C THR A 349 6.59 -1.57 -21.46
N ALA A 350 6.80 -0.58 -22.34
CA ALA A 350 5.77 0.44 -22.62
C ALA A 350 4.44 -0.17 -23.09
N ALA A 351 4.48 -1.30 -23.82
CA ALA A 351 3.28 -2.00 -24.28
C ALA A 351 2.51 -2.66 -23.12
N ASP A 352 3.20 -3.11 -22.08
CA ASP A 352 2.57 -3.77 -20.92
C ASP A 352 1.61 -2.83 -20.18
N PHE A 353 1.81 -1.50 -20.24
CA PHE A 353 0.93 -0.51 -19.61
C PHE A 353 -0.45 -0.37 -20.29
N SER A 354 -0.67 -1.02 -21.43
CA SER A 354 -2.02 -1.19 -21.99
C SER A 354 -2.90 -2.09 -21.12
N ASP A 355 -2.28 -2.94 -20.30
CA ASP A 355 -2.96 -3.74 -19.29
C ASP A 355 -3.17 -2.92 -18.02
N SER A 356 -4.44 -2.78 -17.62
CA SER A 356 -4.80 -1.98 -16.44
C SER A 356 -4.20 -2.53 -15.14
N ASP A 357 -4.00 -3.85 -15.02
CA ASP A 357 -3.43 -4.44 -13.81
C ASP A 357 -1.93 -4.16 -13.70
N VAL A 358 -1.23 -4.12 -14.84
CA VAL A 358 0.16 -3.66 -14.91
C VAL A 358 0.25 -2.19 -14.53
N ALA A 359 -0.59 -1.35 -15.13
CA ALA A 359 -0.60 0.09 -14.88
C ALA A 359 -0.86 0.41 -13.39
N LYS A 360 -1.86 -0.25 -12.77
CA LYS A 360 -2.15 -0.10 -11.33
C LYS A 360 -1.00 -0.61 -10.47
N THR A 361 -0.51 -1.83 -10.74
CA THR A 361 0.57 -2.46 -9.97
C THR A 361 1.83 -1.61 -10.02
N ALA A 362 2.29 -1.22 -11.21
CA ALA A 362 3.50 -0.42 -11.38
C ALA A 362 3.41 0.93 -10.64
N THR A 363 2.23 1.56 -10.65
CA THR A 363 2.01 2.84 -9.96
C THR A 363 2.02 2.68 -8.44
N VAL A 364 1.27 1.72 -7.88
CA VAL A 364 1.23 1.46 -6.43
C VAL A 364 2.60 1.01 -5.92
N MET A 365 3.25 0.09 -6.64
CA MET A 365 4.61 -0.39 -6.38
C MET A 365 5.60 0.77 -6.28
N LYS A 366 5.63 1.65 -7.27
CA LYS A 366 6.53 2.81 -7.29
C LYS A 366 6.28 3.75 -6.11
N LEU A 367 5.02 4.10 -5.86
CA LEU A 367 4.66 5.00 -4.76
C LEU A 367 5.03 4.43 -3.39
N VAL A 368 4.79 3.15 -3.15
CA VAL A 368 5.08 2.50 -1.85
C VAL A 368 6.58 2.29 -1.68
N LEU A 369 7.27 1.72 -2.66
CA LEU A 369 8.69 1.32 -2.49
C LEU A 369 9.66 2.51 -2.46
N ASN A 370 9.32 3.63 -3.11
CA ASN A 370 10.06 4.88 -3.00
C ASN A 370 9.68 5.70 -1.76
N GLY A 371 8.75 5.19 -0.95
CA GLY A 371 8.35 5.80 0.32
C GLY A 371 7.41 6.99 0.22
N TYR A 372 6.71 7.13 -0.90
CA TYR A 372 5.72 8.18 -1.09
C TYR A 372 4.38 7.80 -0.47
N ALA A 373 4.06 6.50 -0.45
CA ALA A 373 2.97 5.90 0.30
C ALA A 373 3.52 4.96 1.39
N GLY A 374 2.83 4.85 2.53
CA GLY A 374 3.24 3.95 3.61
C GLY A 374 2.85 2.49 3.33
N ALA A 375 1.62 2.30 2.89
CA ALA A 375 1.10 1.00 2.49
C ALA A 375 0.18 1.10 1.26
N GLY A 376 0.12 0.04 0.46
CA GLY A 376 -0.69 -0.03 -0.76
C GLY A 376 -1.54 -1.30 -0.87
N THR A 377 -2.76 -1.18 -1.40
CA THR A 377 -3.60 -2.32 -1.83
C THR A 377 -3.67 -2.40 -3.34
N ILE A 378 -3.41 -3.59 -3.90
CA ILE A 378 -3.57 -3.90 -5.31
C ILE A 378 -4.63 -4.99 -5.41
N THR A 379 -5.84 -4.62 -5.81
CA THR A 379 -6.89 -5.59 -6.15
C THR A 379 -6.71 -6.09 -7.58
N LEU A 380 -6.69 -7.42 -7.74
CA LEU A 380 -6.74 -8.08 -9.04
C LEU A 380 -8.08 -8.80 -9.17
N GLY A 381 -8.76 -8.63 -10.30
CA GLY A 381 -10.09 -9.18 -10.54
C GLY A 381 -10.09 -10.54 -11.23
N GLY A 382 -11.22 -11.25 -11.11
CA GLY A 382 -11.46 -12.51 -11.82
C GLY A 382 -10.81 -13.72 -11.16
N PHE A 383 -10.73 -13.72 -9.84
CA PHE A 383 -10.17 -14.83 -9.04
C PHE A 383 -11.22 -15.81 -8.54
N ASP A 384 -12.47 -15.71 -9.00
CA ASP A 384 -13.56 -16.66 -8.74
C ASP A 384 -13.73 -17.65 -9.92
N TYR A 385 -12.83 -18.64 -10.02
CA TYR A 385 -12.64 -19.46 -11.23
C TYR A 385 -13.07 -20.92 -11.10
N HIS A 386 -14.23 -21.20 -10.48
CA HIS A 386 -14.85 -22.54 -10.39
C HIS A 386 -15.53 -23.04 -11.68
N ASP A 387 -14.95 -22.75 -12.85
CA ASP A 387 -15.53 -23.09 -14.16
C ASP A 387 -15.33 -24.56 -14.58
N SER A 388 -14.98 -25.44 -13.64
CA SER A 388 -14.59 -26.85 -13.86
C SER A 388 -13.32 -27.05 -14.70
N THR A 389 -12.59 -25.98 -15.03
CA THR A 389 -11.30 -26.05 -15.72
C THR A 389 -10.16 -25.66 -14.78
N ARG A 390 -8.93 -25.99 -15.17
CA ARG A 390 -7.73 -25.48 -14.48
C ARG A 390 -7.19 -24.24 -15.17
N ALA A 391 -7.29 -24.19 -16.49
CA ALA A 391 -6.67 -23.17 -17.34
C ALA A 391 -6.97 -21.73 -16.90
N THR A 392 -8.22 -21.42 -16.53
CA THR A 392 -8.63 -20.09 -16.08
C THR A 392 -7.88 -19.68 -14.82
N GLY A 393 -7.94 -20.52 -13.77
CA GLY A 393 -7.26 -20.26 -12.51
C GLY A 393 -5.74 -20.21 -12.65
N GLU A 394 -5.15 -21.12 -13.44
CA GLU A 394 -3.71 -21.15 -13.68
C GLU A 394 -3.22 -19.85 -14.36
N THR A 395 -3.98 -19.32 -15.32
CA THR A 395 -3.63 -18.07 -16.02
C THR A 395 -3.77 -16.85 -15.09
N ARG A 396 -4.81 -16.81 -14.26
CA ARG A 396 -5.04 -15.73 -13.28
C ARG A 396 -3.97 -15.72 -12.18
N ASN A 397 -3.68 -16.88 -11.62
CA ASN A 397 -2.60 -17.04 -10.63
C ASN A 397 -1.22 -16.71 -11.22
N PHE A 398 -0.97 -17.08 -12.47
CA PHE A 398 0.27 -16.68 -13.16
C PHE A 398 0.38 -15.16 -13.28
N LYS A 399 -0.71 -14.47 -13.66
CA LYS A 399 -0.76 -13.01 -13.71
C LYS A 399 -0.54 -12.37 -12.34
N ALA A 400 -1.16 -12.89 -11.28
CA ALA A 400 -0.91 -12.43 -9.91
C ALA A 400 0.57 -12.58 -9.54
N GLY A 401 1.16 -13.74 -9.86
CA GLY A 401 2.58 -13.99 -9.69
C GLY A 401 3.46 -12.97 -10.42
N GLN A 402 3.13 -12.61 -11.66
CA GLN A 402 3.85 -11.57 -12.40
C GLN A 402 3.81 -10.22 -11.66
N MET A 403 2.66 -9.84 -11.11
CA MET A 403 2.55 -8.57 -10.38
C MET A 403 3.34 -8.59 -9.07
N ILE A 404 3.31 -9.70 -8.33
CA ILE A 404 4.11 -9.89 -7.11
C ILE A 404 5.61 -9.88 -7.44
N GLY A 405 6.04 -10.60 -8.49
CA GLY A 405 7.42 -10.64 -8.93
C GLY A 405 7.95 -9.28 -9.38
N ALA A 406 7.11 -8.46 -10.02
CA ALA A 406 7.45 -7.09 -10.38
C ALA A 406 7.73 -6.23 -9.14
N VAL A 407 6.92 -6.35 -8.08
CA VAL A 407 7.15 -5.65 -6.81
C VAL A 407 8.48 -6.06 -6.19
N LEU A 408 8.77 -7.36 -6.13
CA LEU A 408 10.03 -7.87 -5.57
C LEU A 408 11.24 -7.38 -6.37
N GLU A 409 11.17 -7.45 -7.70
CA GLU A 409 12.24 -6.99 -8.58
C GLU A 409 12.48 -5.48 -8.46
N TYR A 410 11.41 -4.67 -8.42
CA TYR A 410 11.56 -3.23 -8.23
C TYR A 410 12.15 -2.91 -6.84
N ALA A 411 11.69 -3.58 -5.80
CA ALA A 411 12.23 -3.46 -4.44
C ALA A 411 13.74 -3.75 -4.40
N GLN A 412 14.18 -4.79 -5.13
CA GLN A 412 15.60 -5.08 -5.31
C GLN A 412 16.35 -3.97 -6.04
N ARG A 413 15.81 -3.44 -7.14
CA ARG A 413 16.45 -2.38 -7.93
C ARG A 413 16.58 -1.06 -7.18
N VAL A 414 15.63 -0.73 -6.31
CA VAL A 414 15.67 0.48 -5.48
C VAL A 414 16.30 0.26 -4.10
N GLY A 415 16.69 -0.97 -3.76
CA GLY A 415 17.32 -1.30 -2.48
C GLY A 415 16.39 -1.13 -1.27
N SER A 416 15.09 -1.36 -1.44
CA SER A 416 14.06 -1.16 -0.41
C SER A 416 13.54 -2.51 0.10
N PRO A 417 13.46 -2.76 1.43
CA PRO A 417 12.79 -3.96 1.93
C PRO A 417 11.29 -3.89 1.65
N VAL A 418 10.57 -5.02 1.58
CA VAL A 418 9.11 -4.99 1.43
C VAL A 418 8.46 -6.20 2.04
N MET A 419 7.31 -5.99 2.69
CA MET A 419 6.39 -7.08 3.05
C MET A 419 5.21 -7.06 2.07
N ILE A 420 5.00 -8.18 1.38
CA ILE A 420 3.90 -8.40 0.45
C ILE A 420 2.93 -9.39 1.08
N TYR A 421 1.69 -8.99 1.33
CA TYR A 421 0.62 -9.87 1.81
C TYR A 421 -0.31 -10.27 0.66
N VAL A 422 -0.65 -11.54 0.52
CA VAL A 422 -1.52 -12.04 -0.55
C VAL A 422 -2.68 -12.80 0.06
N PHE A 423 -3.89 -12.40 -0.30
CA PHE A 423 -5.12 -12.99 0.20
C PHE A 423 -6.23 -12.96 -0.86
N SER A 424 -7.22 -13.81 -0.64
CA SER A 424 -8.50 -13.86 -1.36
C SER A 424 -9.64 -13.83 -0.35
N ASP A 425 -10.83 -13.41 -0.78
CA ASP A 425 -12.05 -13.42 0.03
C ASP A 425 -12.74 -14.80 0.08
N GLY A 426 -12.32 -15.74 -0.77
CA GLY A 426 -12.74 -17.14 -0.74
C GLY A 426 -11.61 -18.13 -1.05
N SER A 427 -11.97 -19.39 -1.19
CA SER A 427 -11.12 -20.42 -1.79
C SER A 427 -11.97 -21.49 -2.45
N LEU A 428 -11.32 -22.46 -3.10
CA LEU A 428 -11.97 -23.44 -3.97
C LEU A 428 -11.53 -24.86 -3.62
N SER A 429 -12.33 -25.83 -4.05
CA SER A 429 -11.94 -27.24 -4.15
C SER A 429 -11.94 -27.72 -5.60
N ALA A 430 -11.07 -28.69 -5.85
CA ALA A 430 -10.89 -29.25 -7.19
C ALA A 430 -11.91 -30.34 -7.54
N THR A 431 -12.18 -30.46 -8.83
CA THR A 431 -12.83 -31.61 -9.48
C THR A 431 -11.92 -32.84 -9.41
N SER A 432 -12.46 -34.01 -9.80
CA SER A 432 -11.65 -35.20 -10.11
C SER A 432 -11.08 -35.21 -11.54
N SER A 433 -11.40 -34.20 -12.36
CA SER A 433 -11.08 -34.16 -13.79
C SER A 433 -9.76 -33.47 -14.04
N ILE A 434 -8.87 -34.13 -14.78
CA ILE A 434 -7.59 -33.57 -15.22
C ILE A 434 -7.82 -32.66 -16.43
N ASP A 435 -7.36 -31.42 -16.33
CA ASP A 435 -7.28 -30.49 -17.46
C ASP A 435 -5.93 -30.69 -18.18
N GLY A 436 -5.97 -31.54 -19.21
CA GLY A 436 -4.80 -31.88 -20.03
C GLY A 436 -4.40 -30.80 -21.05
N SER A 437 -5.08 -29.65 -21.08
CA SER A 437 -4.69 -28.55 -21.97
C SER A 437 -3.34 -27.97 -21.56
N THR A 438 -2.64 -27.31 -22.49
CA THR A 438 -1.37 -26.63 -22.19
C THR A 438 -1.49 -25.63 -21.05
N ALA A 439 -2.65 -24.95 -20.96
CA ALA A 439 -2.94 -23.98 -19.90
C ALA A 439 -3.36 -24.66 -18.58
N GLY A 440 -4.02 -25.82 -18.64
CA GLY A 440 -4.37 -26.63 -17.47
C GLY A 440 -3.21 -27.43 -16.87
N ARG A 441 -2.14 -27.63 -17.64
CA ARG A 441 -0.87 -28.24 -17.21
C ARG A 441 -1.03 -29.64 -16.58
N GLY A 442 -2.10 -30.35 -16.93
CA GLY A 442 -2.38 -31.68 -16.41
C GLY A 442 -2.79 -31.71 -14.94
N LYS A 443 -3.20 -30.58 -14.35
CA LYS A 443 -3.71 -30.52 -12.98
C LYS A 443 -5.24 -30.69 -12.93
N LEU A 444 -5.78 -30.82 -11.73
CA LEU A 444 -7.23 -30.96 -11.54
C LEU A 444 -7.93 -29.60 -11.67
N GLY A 445 -9.07 -29.56 -12.37
CA GLY A 445 -9.88 -28.35 -12.55
C GLY A 445 -10.56 -27.89 -11.26
N TRP A 446 -11.03 -26.64 -11.19
CA TRP A 446 -11.69 -26.06 -10.01
C TRP A 446 -13.21 -26.13 -10.12
N GLN A 447 -13.91 -26.61 -9.09
CA GLN A 447 -15.35 -26.91 -9.19
C GLN A 447 -16.26 -26.09 -8.29
N ASP A 448 -15.87 -25.95 -7.03
CA ASP A 448 -16.78 -25.51 -5.97
C ASP A 448 -16.05 -24.58 -5.02
N ASP A 449 -16.78 -23.61 -4.48
CA ASP A 449 -16.32 -22.79 -3.37
C ASP A 449 -16.08 -23.64 -2.12
N ASN A 450 -14.98 -23.37 -1.44
CA ASN A 450 -14.56 -24.13 -0.28
C ASN A 450 -13.77 -23.26 0.70
N GLN A 451 -14.45 -22.76 1.73
CA GLN A 451 -13.80 -21.98 2.78
C GLN A 451 -12.76 -22.76 3.59
N ASP A 452 -12.84 -24.10 3.60
CA ASP A 452 -11.97 -24.97 4.40
C ASP A 452 -10.58 -25.14 3.78
N THR A 453 -10.40 -24.82 2.49
CA THR A 453 -9.11 -24.88 1.80
C THR A 453 -8.40 -23.52 1.76
N ALA A 454 -9.02 -22.49 2.34
CA ALA A 454 -8.49 -21.13 2.34
C ALA A 454 -7.19 -21.01 3.13
N SER A 455 -6.34 -20.08 2.69
CA SER A 455 -5.11 -19.69 3.36
C SER A 455 -4.64 -18.38 2.76
N THR A 456 -3.82 -17.66 3.51
CA THR A 456 -3.14 -16.46 3.00
C THR A 456 -1.64 -16.64 3.19
N PHE A 457 -0.83 -15.89 2.46
CA PHE A 457 0.61 -15.93 2.67
C PHE A 457 1.19 -14.54 2.56
N PHE A 458 2.39 -14.38 3.10
CA PHE A 458 3.16 -13.17 2.87
C PHE A 458 4.59 -13.50 2.50
N LEU A 459 5.16 -12.64 1.67
CA LEU A 459 6.56 -12.64 1.28
C LEU A 459 7.23 -11.42 1.89
N VAL A 460 8.49 -11.58 2.27
CA VAL A 460 9.33 -10.52 2.77
C VAL A 460 10.61 -10.52 1.96
N TYR A 461 10.91 -9.38 1.35
CA TYR A 461 12.19 -9.12 0.71
C TYR A 461 13.02 -8.19 1.58
N SER A 462 14.31 -8.47 1.69
CA SER A 462 15.26 -7.58 2.33
C SER A 462 16.53 -7.42 1.46
N PRO A 463 16.99 -6.18 1.22
CA PRO A 463 18.23 -5.93 0.50
C PRO A 463 19.47 -6.37 1.30
N ARG A 464 19.31 -6.62 2.62
CA ARG A 464 20.38 -7.07 3.53
C ARG A 464 20.58 -8.59 3.50
N GLY A 465 19.84 -9.31 2.67
CA GLY A 465 19.85 -10.77 2.58
C GLY A 465 18.53 -11.39 3.05
N ARG A 466 18.40 -12.71 2.86
CA ARG A 466 17.17 -13.45 3.13
C ARG A 466 16.67 -13.23 4.57
N PRO A 467 15.42 -12.80 4.78
CA PRO A 467 14.84 -12.71 6.12
C PRO A 467 14.91 -14.04 6.87
N GLN A 468 15.36 -14.00 8.12
CA GLN A 468 15.56 -15.18 8.95
C GLN A 468 14.29 -15.53 9.73
N LEU A 469 13.92 -16.80 9.72
CA LEU A 469 12.76 -17.29 10.48
C LEU A 469 13.10 -17.29 11.98
N LEU A 470 12.18 -16.77 12.79
CA LEU A 470 12.38 -16.60 14.23
C LEU A 470 12.60 -17.94 14.94
N ASN A 471 11.80 -18.96 14.60
CA ASN A 471 11.89 -20.32 15.17
C ASN A 471 12.20 -21.38 14.10
N GLY A 472 13.02 -21.02 13.11
CA GLY A 472 13.31 -21.90 11.97
C GLY A 472 12.06 -22.27 11.17
N ALA A 473 12.06 -23.46 10.54
CA ALA A 473 10.97 -23.90 9.66
C ALA A 473 9.58 -23.95 10.33
N ALA A 474 9.51 -24.08 11.66
CA ALA A 474 8.26 -24.07 12.41
C ALA A 474 7.52 -22.72 12.33
N SER A 475 8.25 -21.61 12.18
CA SER A 475 7.70 -20.26 12.02
C SER A 475 7.19 -19.97 10.60
N GLN A 476 7.43 -20.88 9.64
CA GLN A 476 7.12 -20.65 8.23
C GLN A 476 5.65 -20.97 7.88
N GLN A 477 4.96 -21.70 8.74
CA GLN A 477 3.54 -21.99 8.64
C GLN A 477 2.86 -21.69 9.98
N ILE A 478 1.90 -20.78 9.96
CA ILE A 478 1.09 -20.42 11.13
C ILE A 478 -0.26 -21.14 11.00
N GLY A 479 -0.60 -21.96 12.00
CA GLY A 479 -1.70 -22.91 11.89
C GLY A 479 -1.32 -24.16 11.08
N TYR A 480 -2.28 -25.05 10.82
CA TYR A 480 -2.03 -26.24 10.01
C TYR A 480 -3.29 -26.80 9.37
N PHE A 481 -3.08 -27.64 8.36
CA PHE A 481 -4.13 -28.40 7.68
C PHE A 481 -4.28 -29.79 8.30
N SER A 482 -5.44 -30.39 8.17
CA SER A 482 -5.64 -31.82 8.36
C SER A 482 -5.09 -32.58 7.16
N ALA A 483 -4.82 -33.87 7.33
CA ALA A 483 -4.27 -34.71 6.25
C ALA A 483 -5.16 -34.77 4.99
N ASN A 484 -6.46 -34.45 5.11
CA ASN A 484 -7.42 -34.39 4.00
C ASN A 484 -7.53 -33.01 3.33
N GLY A 485 -6.61 -32.07 3.62
CA GLY A 485 -6.54 -30.79 2.92
C GLY A 485 -7.55 -29.75 3.38
N SER A 486 -7.88 -29.71 4.68
CA SER A 486 -8.74 -28.67 5.26
C SER A 486 -8.02 -27.96 6.41
N VAL A 487 -8.23 -26.66 6.60
CA VAL A 487 -7.68 -25.92 7.75
C VAL A 487 -8.22 -26.52 9.04
N VAL A 488 -7.36 -26.72 10.03
CA VAL A 488 -7.79 -27.13 11.37
C VAL A 488 -8.17 -25.86 12.16
N PRO A 489 -9.47 -25.65 12.51
CA PRO A 489 -9.94 -24.36 13.05
C PRO A 489 -9.38 -23.99 14.42
N THR A 490 -8.83 -24.96 15.15
CA THR A 490 -8.20 -24.78 16.47
C THR A 490 -6.67 -24.68 16.39
N SER A 491 -6.09 -24.68 15.19
CA SER A 491 -4.64 -24.71 15.01
C SER A 491 -3.93 -23.39 15.36
N SER A 492 -4.65 -22.27 15.29
CA SER A 492 -4.18 -20.96 15.71
C SER A 492 -5.37 -20.03 15.97
N PRO A 493 -5.19 -18.89 16.67
CA PRO A 493 -6.25 -17.87 16.78
C PRO A 493 -6.73 -17.37 15.40
N ALA A 494 -5.82 -17.21 14.44
CA ALA A 494 -6.17 -16.78 13.09
C ALA A 494 -6.98 -17.82 12.29
N ALA A 495 -6.95 -19.11 12.68
CA ALA A 495 -7.46 -20.20 11.85
C ALA A 495 -8.96 -20.10 11.56
N ASN A 496 -9.75 -19.54 12.49
CA ASN A 496 -11.21 -19.41 12.36
C ASN A 496 -11.71 -18.02 12.77
N ALA A 497 -10.92 -16.98 12.53
CA ALA A 497 -11.33 -15.60 12.79
C ALA A 497 -10.58 -14.63 11.89
N VAL A 498 -11.26 -14.08 10.87
CA VAL A 498 -10.63 -13.16 9.90
C VAL A 498 -10.03 -11.91 10.57
N ASN A 499 -10.69 -11.39 11.62
CA ASN A 499 -10.15 -10.28 12.40
C ASN A 499 -8.81 -10.64 13.08
N GLN A 500 -8.67 -11.87 13.56
CA GLN A 500 -7.43 -12.35 14.19
C GLN A 500 -6.37 -12.69 13.14
N LEU A 501 -6.77 -13.14 11.94
CA LEU A 501 -5.87 -13.25 10.79
C LEU A 501 -5.21 -11.90 10.48
N VAL A 502 -5.97 -10.82 10.37
CA VAL A 502 -5.40 -9.47 10.16
C VAL A 502 -4.46 -9.06 11.31
N GLN A 503 -4.82 -9.39 12.55
CA GLN A 503 -3.96 -9.14 13.71
C GLN A 503 -2.62 -9.90 13.60
N VAL A 504 -2.61 -11.14 13.12
CA VAL A 504 -1.37 -11.90 12.86
C VAL A 504 -0.52 -11.24 11.78
N VAL A 505 -1.12 -10.68 10.72
CA VAL A 505 -0.38 -9.93 9.70
C VAL A 505 0.27 -8.68 10.30
N ILE A 506 -0.47 -7.91 11.10
CA ILE A 506 0.05 -6.71 11.78
C ILE A 506 1.17 -7.08 12.76
N LEU A 507 1.00 -8.17 13.51
CA LEU A 507 2.02 -8.68 14.43
C LEU A 507 3.30 -9.05 13.68
N ASN A 508 3.20 -9.74 12.54
CA ASN A 508 4.36 -10.09 11.72
C ASN A 508 5.04 -8.84 11.13
N TYR A 509 4.26 -7.85 10.71
CA TYR A 509 4.80 -6.55 10.29
C TYR A 509 5.59 -5.86 11.41
N MET A 510 5.03 -5.81 12.64
CA MET A 510 5.73 -5.28 13.81
C MET A 510 6.96 -6.13 14.19
N GLY A 511 6.91 -7.45 13.95
CA GLY A 511 8.05 -8.35 14.11
C GLY A 511 9.22 -7.97 13.21
N LEU A 512 8.96 -7.64 11.94
CA LEU A 512 9.97 -7.13 11.02
C LEU A 512 10.62 -5.82 11.50
N LEU A 513 9.86 -5.00 12.24
CA LEU A 513 10.32 -3.74 12.83
C LEU A 513 11.00 -3.90 14.19
N GLY A 514 10.97 -5.10 14.80
CA GLY A 514 11.42 -5.30 16.18
C GLY A 514 10.51 -4.66 17.24
N THR A 515 9.28 -4.29 16.89
CA THR A 515 8.33 -3.60 17.78
C THR A 515 7.21 -4.50 18.28
N SER A 516 7.27 -5.82 18.05
CA SER A 516 6.22 -6.78 18.43
C SER A 516 5.86 -6.76 19.92
N SER A 517 6.79 -6.39 20.81
CA SER A 517 6.52 -6.21 22.25
C SER A 517 5.47 -5.13 22.56
N GLN A 518 5.27 -4.18 21.64
CA GLN A 518 4.27 -3.10 21.76
C GLN A 518 2.91 -3.50 21.21
N PHE A 519 2.76 -4.70 20.65
CA PHE A 519 1.54 -5.13 19.95
C PHE A 519 0.29 -5.00 20.83
N SER A 520 0.35 -5.48 22.07
CA SER A 520 -0.78 -5.43 23.01
C SER A 520 -1.10 -3.99 23.47
N THR A 521 -0.14 -3.07 23.41
CA THR A 521 -0.37 -1.64 23.67
C THR A 521 -1.02 -0.97 22.46
N LEU A 522 -0.59 -1.33 21.25
CA LEU A 522 -1.10 -0.78 20.00
C LEU A 522 -2.54 -1.26 19.71
N LEU A 523 -2.82 -2.52 20.01
CA LEU A 523 -4.10 -3.20 19.84
C LEU A 523 -4.55 -3.80 21.19
N PRO A 524 -5.09 -2.98 22.12
CA PRO A 524 -5.46 -3.44 23.46
C PRO A 524 -6.59 -4.48 23.45
N MET A 525 -7.41 -4.50 22.39
CA MET A 525 -8.51 -5.45 22.18
C MET A 525 -8.11 -6.62 21.24
N GLN A 526 -6.82 -6.95 21.16
CA GLN A 526 -6.32 -8.07 20.36
C GLN A 526 -6.77 -9.43 20.90
N GLY A 527 -6.92 -10.42 20.01
CA GLY A 527 -7.39 -11.77 20.30
C GLY A 527 -6.35 -12.89 20.09
N LEU A 528 -5.07 -12.55 19.99
CA LEU A 528 -3.95 -13.48 19.75
C LEU A 528 -3.38 -14.12 21.02
N GLY A 529 -3.87 -13.73 22.19
CA GLY A 529 -3.45 -14.29 23.49
C GLY A 529 -2.24 -13.56 24.10
N SER A 530 -1.47 -14.29 24.91
CA SER A 530 -0.32 -13.76 25.66
C SER A 530 0.87 -13.41 24.77
N ALA A 531 1.86 -12.69 25.32
CA ALA A 531 3.11 -12.37 24.59
C ALA A 531 3.84 -13.63 24.10
N ALA A 532 3.80 -14.72 24.86
CA ALA A 532 4.38 -16.00 24.44
C ALA A 532 3.61 -16.62 23.25
N ALA A 533 2.28 -16.54 23.25
CA ALA A 533 1.47 -16.98 22.11
C ALA A 533 1.74 -16.11 20.86
N GLN A 534 1.86 -14.79 21.03
CA GLN A 534 2.21 -13.86 19.96
C GLN A 534 3.60 -14.16 19.36
N ALA A 535 4.59 -14.50 20.19
CA ALA A 535 5.92 -14.89 19.70
C ALA A 535 5.86 -16.14 18.81
N ALA A 536 5.01 -17.12 19.14
CA ALA A 536 4.81 -18.31 18.30
C ALA A 536 4.09 -18.02 16.97
N LEU A 537 3.38 -16.89 16.86
CA LEU A 537 2.69 -16.43 15.64
C LEU A 537 3.56 -15.49 14.79
N THR A 538 4.79 -15.19 15.22
CA THR A 538 5.72 -14.34 14.49
C THR A 538 6.68 -15.19 13.67
N ALA A 539 6.68 -14.98 12.35
CA ALA A 539 7.46 -15.78 11.41
C ALA A 539 8.93 -15.38 11.36
N PHE A 540 9.22 -14.07 11.33
CA PHE A 540 10.55 -13.55 11.03
C PHE A 540 11.17 -12.80 12.20
N ALA A 541 12.50 -12.85 12.27
CA ALA A 541 13.29 -11.92 13.05
C ALA A 541 13.26 -10.51 12.40
N PRO A 542 13.59 -9.45 13.17
CA PRO A 542 13.64 -8.08 12.65
C PRO A 542 14.59 -7.94 11.45
N ILE A 543 14.23 -7.08 10.49
CA ILE A 543 15.03 -6.81 9.29
C ILE A 543 15.51 -5.36 9.16
N VAL A 544 14.93 -4.44 9.94
CA VAL A 544 15.28 -3.01 9.95
C VAL A 544 16.20 -2.63 11.09
#